data_AF-A0A813FRU1-F1
#
_entry.id   AF-A0A813FRU1-F1
#
_cell.length_a   1.000
_cell.length_b   1.000
_cell.length_c   1.000
_cell.angle_alpha   90.00
_cell.angle_beta   90.00
_cell.angle_gamma   90.00
#
_symmetry.space_group_name_H-M   'P 1'
#
loop_
_entity.id
_entity.type
_entity.pdbx_description
1 polymer ?
#
loop_
_entity_poly.entity_id
_entity_poly.type
_entity_poly.pdbx_seq_one_letter_code
_entity_poly.pdbx_strand_id
1 'polypeptide(L)'
;MIFMLLLVNSDLSQQSLNIMTAVAVGSQMVMAIQALGAIRQLKVHWVEPVASVLELLKLINFDFDIVNLNCFYPSDYPVVKFVFQLLAYPFCVAVLGITWAILYFAKRPVRFDSMFNSNGAILFALFITLTLTVLLPFQCEGNPNGTTSMVTHPGIICYASAQHVEMVALTLLGVLAYPVTIITWIGWTTLKYPSRISTGKGLQLVQRYRFLFNRFHPHAYY
;
A
#
# COMPACT_ATOMS: atom_id res chain seq x y z
N MET A 1 -11.38 -11.87 -0.97
CA MET A 1 -11.85 -10.61 -0.30
C MET A 1 -12.93 -10.82 0.74
N ILE A 2 -13.94 -11.69 0.53
CA ILE A 2 -14.92 -12.03 1.59
C ILE A 2 -14.24 -12.51 2.88
N PHE A 3 -13.30 -13.46 2.76
CA PHE A 3 -12.52 -13.95 3.91
C PHE A 3 -11.74 -12.83 4.63
N MET A 4 -11.19 -11.87 3.87
CA MET A 4 -10.49 -10.71 4.44
C MET A 4 -11.45 -9.78 5.19
N LEU A 5 -12.63 -9.49 4.63
CA LEU A 5 -13.67 -8.73 5.31
C LEU A 5 -14.12 -9.41 6.61
N LEU A 6 -14.21 -10.74 6.62
CA LEU A 6 -14.62 -11.49 7.81
C LEU A 6 -13.49 -11.58 8.86
N LEU A 7 -12.24 -11.85 8.45
CA LEU A 7 -11.11 -11.95 9.35
C LEU A 7 -10.69 -10.61 9.98
N VAL A 8 -10.64 -9.54 9.18
CA VAL A 8 -10.19 -8.22 9.67
C VAL A 8 -11.21 -7.63 10.66
N ASN A 9 -12.47 -8.05 10.55
CA ASN A 9 -13.57 -7.52 11.36
C ASN A 9 -14.11 -8.50 12.39
N SER A 10 -13.51 -9.68 12.56
CA SER A 10 -13.91 -10.60 13.62
C SER A 10 -13.67 -9.96 15.00
N ASP A 11 -14.57 -10.24 15.94
CA ASP A 11 -14.48 -9.69 17.29
C ASP A 11 -13.25 -10.22 18.02
N LEU A 12 -12.47 -9.30 18.60
CA LEU A 12 -11.24 -9.63 19.34
C LEU A 12 -11.53 -10.49 20.57
N SER A 13 -12.71 -10.32 21.19
CA SER A 13 -13.13 -11.09 22.36
C SER A 13 -13.38 -12.57 22.05
N GLN A 14 -13.61 -12.92 20.78
CA GLN A 14 -13.80 -14.30 20.32
C GLN A 14 -12.51 -14.93 19.78
N GLN A 15 -11.45 -14.14 19.56
CA GLN A 15 -10.17 -14.62 19.07
C GLN A 15 -9.24 -15.01 20.22
N SER A 16 -8.51 -16.11 20.06
CA SER A 16 -7.48 -16.47 21.02
C SER A 16 -6.32 -15.46 20.95
N LEU A 17 -5.74 -15.17 22.11
CA LEU A 17 -4.56 -14.28 22.23
C LEU A 17 -3.45 -14.70 21.26
N ASN A 18 -3.27 -16.00 21.04
CA ASN A 18 -2.28 -16.55 20.12
C ASN A 18 -2.53 -16.13 18.67
N ILE A 19 -3.79 -16.12 18.20
CA ILE A 19 -4.14 -15.68 16.83
C ILE A 19 -3.90 -14.18 16.68
N MET A 20 -4.30 -13.38 17.67
CA MET A 20 -4.07 -11.93 17.65
C MET A 20 -2.58 -11.59 17.60
N THR A 21 -1.78 -12.23 18.44
CA THR A 21 -0.32 -12.04 18.46
C THR A 21 0.31 -12.50 17.15
N ALA A 22 -0.10 -13.64 16.59
CA ALA A 22 0.40 -14.11 15.30
C ALA A 22 0.08 -13.15 14.15
N VAL A 23 -1.14 -12.60 14.10
CA VAL A 23 -1.53 -11.58 13.10
C VAL A 23 -0.74 -10.28 13.30
N ALA A 24 -0.55 -9.84 14.55
CA ALA A 24 0.22 -8.64 14.85
C ALA A 24 1.68 -8.80 14.40
N VAL A 25 2.36 -9.87 14.81
CA VAL A 25 3.75 -10.18 14.43
C VAL A 25 3.87 -10.36 12.92
N GLY A 26 2.97 -11.12 12.29
CA GLY A 26 2.96 -11.31 10.84
C GLY A 26 2.81 -9.98 10.09
N SER A 27 1.94 -9.09 10.58
CA SER A 27 1.76 -7.76 9.97
C SER A 27 2.99 -6.85 10.15
N GLN A 28 3.72 -6.96 11.27
CA GLN A 28 4.98 -6.25 11.47
C GLN A 28 6.09 -6.80 10.57
N MET A 29 6.15 -8.12 10.40
CA MET A 29 7.08 -8.78 9.48
C MET A 29 6.88 -8.30 8.05
N VAL A 30 5.63 -8.24 7.57
CA VAL A 30 5.31 -7.71 6.24
C VAL A 30 5.77 -6.26 6.08
N MET A 31 5.53 -5.40 7.08
CA MET A 31 5.99 -4.00 7.05
C MET A 31 7.53 -3.90 7.03
N ALA A 32 8.20 -4.74 7.81
CA ALA A 32 9.67 -4.79 7.85
C ALA A 32 10.25 -5.21 6.49
N ILE A 33 9.67 -6.24 5.86
CA ILE A 33 10.06 -6.71 4.52
C ILE A 33 9.86 -5.59 3.49
N GLN A 34 8.71 -4.90 3.49
CA GLN A 34 8.46 -3.80 2.57
C GLN A 34 9.42 -2.63 2.79
N ALA A 35 9.74 -2.29 4.04
CA ALA A 35 10.72 -1.25 4.36
C ALA A 35 12.13 -1.62 3.87
N LEU A 36 12.56 -2.87 4.07
CA LEU A 36 13.83 -3.36 3.54
C LEU A 36 13.84 -3.37 2.00
N GLY A 37 12.71 -3.72 1.38
CA GLY A 37 12.50 -3.62 -0.06
C GLY A 37 12.61 -2.20 -0.60
N ALA A 38 12.14 -1.20 0.16
CA ALA A 38 12.34 0.22 -0.15
C ALA A 38 13.81 0.63 -0.05
N ILE A 39 14.50 0.22 1.03
CA ILE A 39 15.92 0.50 1.25
C ILE A 39 16.79 -0.03 0.11
N ARG A 40 16.44 -1.20 -0.45
CA ARG A 40 17.13 -1.78 -1.61
C ARG A 40 17.13 -0.85 -2.84
N GLN A 41 16.12 0.00 -3.01
CA GLN A 41 16.06 0.92 -4.15
C GLN A 41 17.10 2.05 -4.06
N LEU A 42 17.75 2.22 -2.91
CA LEU A 42 18.86 3.14 -2.76
C LEU A 42 20.09 2.61 -3.51
N LYS A 43 20.71 3.48 -4.31
CA LYS A 43 21.94 3.20 -5.06
C LYS A 43 23.15 3.22 -4.13
N VAL A 44 23.21 2.26 -3.21
CA VAL A 44 24.30 2.05 -2.25
C VAL A 44 24.98 0.73 -2.56
N HIS A 45 26.31 0.70 -2.50
CA HIS A 45 27.07 -0.54 -2.59
C HIS A 45 26.93 -1.30 -1.27
N TRP A 46 26.07 -2.32 -1.26
CA TRP A 46 25.82 -3.16 -0.09
C TRP A 46 26.93 -4.20 0.07
N VAL A 47 27.53 -4.26 1.26
CA VAL A 47 28.53 -5.28 1.61
C VAL A 47 27.83 -6.56 2.09
N GLU A 48 28.43 -7.72 1.87
CA GLU A 48 27.92 -8.99 2.41
C GLU A 48 27.93 -8.97 3.96
N PRO A 49 26.92 -9.56 4.64
CA PRO A 49 25.84 -10.42 4.13
C PRO A 49 24.56 -9.66 3.71
N VAL A 50 24.55 -8.33 3.82
CA VAL A 50 23.35 -7.52 3.60
C VAL A 50 22.88 -7.60 2.15
N ALA A 51 23.83 -7.66 1.20
CA ALA A 51 23.53 -7.85 -0.22
C ALA A 51 22.70 -9.13 -0.46
N SER A 52 23.17 -10.28 0.05
CA SER A 52 22.47 -11.57 -0.05
C SER A 52 21.06 -11.54 0.57
N VAL A 53 20.89 -10.88 1.73
CA VAL A 53 19.57 -10.74 2.37
C VAL A 53 18.63 -9.87 1.53
N LEU A 54 19.11 -8.75 0.98
CA LEU A 54 18.33 -7.89 0.11
C LEU A 54 17.94 -8.59 -1.20
N GLU A 55 18.75 -9.52 -1.69
CA GLU A 55 18.44 -10.39 -2.82
C GLU A 55 17.28 -11.34 -2.54
N LEU A 56 17.29 -12.03 -1.40
CA LEU A 56 16.18 -12.90 -1.00
C LEU A 56 14.85 -12.14 -0.90
N LEU A 57 14.90 -10.88 -0.44
CA LEU A 57 13.72 -10.03 -0.29
C LEU A 57 13.03 -9.69 -1.63
N LYS A 58 13.70 -9.82 -2.79
CA LYS A 58 13.04 -9.68 -4.12
C LYS A 58 11.86 -10.63 -4.29
N LEU A 59 11.97 -11.86 -3.76
CA LEU A 59 10.93 -12.87 -3.92
C LEU A 59 9.71 -12.62 -3.04
N ILE A 60 9.90 -11.85 -1.96
CA ILE A 60 8.88 -11.66 -0.92
C ILE A 60 8.25 -10.26 -1.01
N ASN A 61 8.94 -9.29 -1.62
CA ASN A 61 8.38 -7.95 -1.76
C ASN A 61 7.21 -7.96 -2.75
N PHE A 62 6.11 -7.33 -2.35
CA PHE A 62 4.93 -7.22 -3.19
C PHE A 62 5.21 -6.17 -4.28
N ASP A 63 5.56 -6.66 -5.46
CA ASP A 63 5.76 -5.86 -6.67
C ASP A 63 4.58 -6.07 -7.62
N PHE A 64 4.00 -4.98 -8.12
CA PHE A 64 2.95 -5.03 -9.13
C PHE A 64 3.46 -5.62 -10.45
N ASP A 65 4.77 -5.66 -10.68
CA ASP A 65 5.40 -6.31 -11.83
C ASP A 65 5.31 -7.84 -11.83
N ILE A 66 5.02 -8.48 -10.69
CA ILE A 66 4.78 -9.93 -10.62
C ILE A 66 3.50 -10.31 -11.37
N VAL A 67 2.51 -9.40 -11.40
CA VAL A 67 1.31 -9.54 -12.24
C VAL A 67 1.69 -9.12 -13.66
N ASN A 68 2.44 -9.98 -14.36
CA ASN A 68 2.82 -9.77 -15.76
C ASN A 68 1.58 -9.73 -16.67
N LEU A 69 0.93 -8.56 -16.75
CA LEU A 69 -0.21 -8.29 -17.63
C LEU A 69 0.19 -8.24 -19.12
N ASN A 70 1.48 -8.40 -19.43
CA ASN A 70 2.01 -8.53 -20.79
C ASN A 70 1.34 -9.65 -21.60
N CYS A 71 0.71 -10.64 -20.94
CA CYS A 71 -0.06 -11.68 -21.61
C CYS A 71 -1.48 -11.26 -22.06
N PHE A 72 -2.08 -10.23 -21.46
CA PHE A 72 -3.47 -9.83 -21.78
C PHE A 72 -3.54 -8.61 -22.70
N TYR A 73 -2.51 -7.76 -22.70
CA TYR A 73 -2.46 -6.58 -23.56
C TYR A 73 -1.04 -6.38 -24.13
N PRO A 74 -0.79 -6.74 -25.40
CA PRO A 74 0.49 -6.56 -26.07
C PRO A 74 0.64 -5.10 -26.56
N SER A 75 0.45 -4.14 -25.66
CA SER A 75 0.82 -2.76 -25.96
C SER A 75 2.19 -2.49 -25.37
N ASP A 76 3.16 -2.23 -26.24
CA ASP A 76 4.51 -1.79 -25.89
C ASP A 76 4.54 -0.35 -25.31
N TYR A 77 3.49 0.07 -24.59
CA TYR A 77 3.33 1.42 -24.03
C TYR A 77 3.52 1.41 -22.51
N PRO A 78 4.71 1.80 -22.01
CA PRO A 78 5.03 1.84 -20.57
C PRO A 78 4.09 2.72 -19.74
N VAL A 79 3.53 3.76 -20.36
CA VAL A 79 2.57 4.68 -19.73
C VAL A 79 1.29 3.94 -19.31
N VAL A 80 0.78 3.04 -20.16
CA VAL A 80 -0.44 2.27 -19.85
C VAL A 80 -0.19 1.32 -18.69
N LYS A 81 0.97 0.65 -18.67
CA LYS A 81 1.40 -0.20 -17.55
C LYS A 81 1.43 0.61 -16.25
N PHE A 82 2.00 1.82 -16.28
CA PHE A 82 2.05 2.69 -15.12
C PHE A 82 0.66 3.13 -14.64
N VAL A 83 -0.26 3.45 -15.55
CA VAL A 83 -1.66 3.77 -15.21
C VAL A 83 -2.34 2.58 -14.52
N PHE A 84 -2.15 1.36 -15.01
CA PHE A 84 -2.71 0.17 -14.35
C PHE A 84 -2.14 -0.04 -12.94
N GLN A 85 -0.84 0.19 -12.76
CA GLN A 85 -0.22 0.15 -11.43
C GLN A 85 -0.83 1.20 -10.49
N LEU A 86 -1.08 2.42 -10.98
CA LEU A 86 -1.77 3.46 -10.21
C LEU A 86 -3.24 3.11 -9.92
N LEU A 87 -3.93 2.38 -10.81
CA LEU A 87 -5.32 1.97 -10.61
C LEU A 87 -5.49 0.69 -9.77
N ALA A 88 -4.41 0.01 -9.41
CA ALA A 88 -4.45 -1.24 -8.66
C ALA A 88 -5.16 -1.09 -7.30
N TYR A 89 -4.86 -0.02 -6.54
CA TYR A 89 -5.56 0.23 -5.27
C TYR A 89 -7.04 0.62 -5.45
N PRO A 90 -7.41 1.56 -6.33
CA PRO A 90 -8.80 1.84 -6.66
C PRO A 90 -9.59 0.59 -7.06
N PHE A 91 -8.97 -0.32 -7.81
CA PHE A 91 -9.56 -1.61 -8.14
C PHE A 91 -9.82 -2.47 -6.89
N CYS A 92 -8.85 -2.58 -5.96
CA CYS A 92 -9.06 -3.25 -4.68
C CYS A 92 -10.22 -2.64 -3.87
N VAL A 93 -10.33 -1.31 -3.82
CA VAL A 93 -11.44 -0.61 -3.15
C VAL A 93 -12.77 -0.97 -3.80
N ALA A 94 -12.82 -0.94 -5.14
CA ALA A 94 -14.02 -1.28 -5.90
C ALA A 94 -14.48 -2.73 -5.64
N VAL A 95 -13.57 -3.70 -5.66
CA VAL A 95 -13.91 -5.10 -5.39
C VAL A 95 -14.36 -5.30 -3.93
N LEU A 96 -13.76 -4.61 -2.96
CA LEU A 96 -14.23 -4.63 -1.57
C LEU A 96 -15.63 -4.02 -1.45
N GLY A 97 -15.88 -2.90 -2.14
CA GLY A 97 -17.18 -2.23 -2.18
C GLY A 97 -18.26 -3.11 -2.81
N ILE A 98 -17.98 -3.76 -3.93
CA ILE A 98 -18.87 -4.73 -4.58
C ILE A 98 -19.15 -5.90 -3.65
N THR A 99 -18.11 -6.45 -3.01
CA THR A 99 -18.28 -7.55 -2.04
C THR A 99 -19.18 -7.14 -0.88
N TRP A 100 -18.99 -5.93 -0.34
CA TRP A 100 -19.84 -5.38 0.70
C TRP A 100 -21.28 -5.19 0.23
N ALA A 101 -21.48 -4.66 -0.98
CA ALA A 101 -22.81 -4.46 -1.57
C ALA A 101 -23.54 -5.80 -1.74
N ILE A 102 -22.87 -6.84 -2.26
CA ILE A 102 -23.42 -8.19 -2.39
C ILE A 102 -23.87 -8.72 -1.01
N LEU A 103 -23.03 -8.60 0.02
CA LEU A 103 -23.36 -9.05 1.37
C LEU A 103 -24.50 -8.25 2.00
N TYR A 104 -24.55 -6.94 1.73
CA TYR A 104 -25.61 -6.05 2.18
C TYR A 104 -26.96 -6.44 1.55
N PHE A 105 -27.01 -6.63 0.23
CA PHE A 105 -28.22 -7.08 -0.47
C PHE A 105 -28.62 -8.52 -0.08
N ALA A 106 -27.66 -9.37 0.27
CA ALA A 106 -27.90 -10.70 0.83
C ALA A 106 -28.36 -10.69 2.30
N LYS A 107 -28.67 -9.51 2.88
CA LYS A 107 -29.12 -9.31 4.27
C LYS A 107 -28.17 -9.89 5.32
N ARG A 108 -26.88 -9.99 5.02
CA ARG A 108 -25.86 -10.37 6.01
C ARG A 108 -25.54 -9.16 6.90
N PRO A 109 -25.27 -9.36 8.19
CA PRO A 109 -24.99 -8.26 9.12
C PRO A 109 -23.57 -7.69 8.93
N VAL A 110 -23.35 -6.98 7.82
CA VAL A 110 -22.07 -6.30 7.53
C VAL A 110 -22.20 -4.79 7.76
N ARG A 111 -21.40 -4.25 8.69
CA ARG A 111 -21.37 -2.82 8.98
C ARG A 111 -20.49 -2.09 7.96
N PHE A 112 -20.84 -0.85 7.63
CA PHE A 112 -20.02 0.01 6.79
C PHE A 112 -18.63 0.25 7.41
N ASP A 113 -18.56 0.40 8.73
CA ASP A 113 -17.30 0.57 9.46
C ASP A 113 -16.34 -0.61 9.25
N SER A 114 -16.86 -1.82 9.02
CA SER A 114 -16.07 -3.01 8.70
C SER A 114 -15.42 -2.95 7.31
N MET A 115 -16.17 -2.46 6.32
CA MET A 115 -15.64 -2.24 4.96
C MET A 115 -14.56 -1.16 4.98
N PHE A 116 -14.79 -0.07 5.71
CA PHE A 116 -13.83 1.03 5.86
C PHE A 116 -12.55 0.56 6.55
N ASN A 117 -12.68 -0.20 7.65
CA ASN A 117 -11.54 -0.77 8.37
C ASN A 117 -10.71 -1.71 7.49
N SER A 118 -11.35 -2.59 6.71
CA SER A 118 -10.65 -3.46 5.77
C SER A 118 -9.94 -2.69 4.66
N ASN A 119 -10.55 -1.63 4.12
CA ASN A 119 -9.89 -0.76 3.14
C ASN A 119 -8.70 -0.03 3.73
N GLY A 120 -8.81 0.49 4.95
CA GLY A 120 -7.71 1.13 5.66
C GLY A 120 -6.57 0.15 5.94
N ALA A 121 -6.88 -1.09 6.31
CA ALA A 121 -5.88 -2.13 6.50
C ALA A 121 -5.11 -2.47 5.20
N ILE A 122 -5.81 -2.60 4.06
CA ILE A 122 -5.17 -2.79 2.75
C ILE A 122 -4.31 -1.58 2.39
N LEU A 123 -4.85 -0.37 2.54
CA LEU A 123 -4.15 0.86 2.19
C LEU A 123 -2.86 1.03 3.00
N PHE A 124 -2.94 0.77 4.31
CA PHE A 124 -1.79 0.83 5.20
C PHE A 124 -0.75 -0.25 4.85
N ALA A 125 -1.20 -1.46 4.52
CA ALA A 125 -0.33 -2.55 4.10
C ALA A 125 0.33 -2.31 2.73
N LEU A 126 -0.29 -1.55 1.82
CA LEU A 126 0.26 -1.26 0.48
C LEU A 126 0.98 0.08 0.40
N PHE A 127 1.02 0.86 1.48
CA PHE A 127 1.50 2.24 1.47
C PHE A 127 2.92 2.39 0.88
N ILE A 128 3.86 1.55 1.32
CA ILE A 128 5.25 1.61 0.85
C ILE A 128 5.30 1.26 -0.64
N THR A 129 4.71 0.13 -1.04
CA THR A 129 4.66 -0.28 -2.45
C THR A 129 4.05 0.81 -3.34
N LEU A 130 2.87 1.34 -2.98
CA LEU A 130 2.20 2.40 -3.74
C LEU A 130 3.08 3.65 -3.87
N THR A 131 3.76 4.04 -2.79
CA THR A 131 4.67 5.20 -2.79
C THR A 131 5.84 4.97 -3.73
N LEU A 132 6.49 3.80 -3.66
CA LEU A 132 7.62 3.47 -4.54
C LEU A 132 7.19 3.38 -6.00
N THR A 133 6.04 2.76 -6.28
CA THR A 133 5.46 2.67 -7.61
C THR A 133 5.25 4.05 -8.21
N VAL A 134 4.61 4.98 -7.48
CA VAL A 134 4.38 6.36 -7.93
C VAL A 134 5.69 7.07 -8.27
N LEU A 135 6.77 6.78 -7.55
CA LEU A 135 8.08 7.41 -7.72
C LEU A 135 8.97 6.76 -8.78
N LEU A 136 8.54 5.66 -9.41
CA LEU A 136 9.32 4.96 -10.45
C LEU A 136 9.80 5.88 -11.59
N PRO A 137 9.00 6.83 -12.12
CA PRO A 137 9.45 7.70 -13.22
C PRO A 137 10.64 8.60 -12.86
N PHE A 138 10.90 8.83 -11.58
CA PHE A 138 12.06 9.62 -11.12
C PHE A 138 13.33 8.79 -10.94
N GLN A 139 13.26 7.46 -11.08
CA GLN A 139 14.41 6.57 -10.97
C GLN A 139 15.15 6.51 -12.31
N CYS A 140 16.05 7.46 -12.53
CA CYS A 140 16.86 7.55 -13.74
C CYS A 140 18.32 7.16 -13.48
N GLU A 141 18.91 6.39 -14.40
CA GLU A 141 20.31 5.99 -14.38
C GLU A 141 21.06 6.56 -15.58
N GLY A 142 22.33 6.93 -15.38
CA GLY A 142 23.19 7.50 -16.41
C GLY A 142 23.69 6.45 -17.39
N ASN A 143 23.62 6.78 -18.68
CA ASN A 143 24.11 5.98 -19.78
C ASN A 143 25.52 6.44 -20.21
N PRO A 144 26.33 5.56 -20.84
CA PRO A 144 27.67 5.92 -21.33
C PRO A 144 27.70 7.05 -22.38
N ASN A 145 26.57 7.29 -23.06
CA ASN A 145 26.41 8.36 -24.06
C ASN A 145 26.08 9.74 -23.44
N GLY A 146 26.04 9.85 -22.10
CA GLY A 146 25.71 11.08 -21.37
C GLY A 146 24.20 11.34 -21.18
N THR A 147 23.32 10.50 -21.72
CA THR A 147 21.88 10.57 -21.44
C THR A 147 21.51 9.84 -20.15
N THR A 148 20.30 10.04 -19.63
CA THR A 148 19.77 9.25 -18.52
C THR A 148 18.52 8.50 -18.97
N SER A 149 18.38 7.25 -18.56
CA SER A 149 17.22 6.39 -18.87
C SER A 149 16.53 5.93 -17.59
N MET A 150 15.24 5.61 -17.67
CA MET A 150 14.54 5.01 -16.53
C MET A 150 15.12 3.63 -16.20
N VAL A 151 15.30 3.34 -14.90
CA VAL A 151 15.82 2.05 -14.41
C VAL A 151 14.90 0.88 -14.80
N THR A 152 13.59 1.07 -14.69
CA THR A 152 12.61 0.02 -15.00
C THR A 152 12.38 -0.18 -16.49
N HIS A 153 12.62 0.86 -17.30
CA HIS A 153 12.43 0.83 -18.75
C HIS A 153 13.57 1.58 -19.45
N PRO A 154 14.72 0.92 -19.70
CA PRO A 154 15.92 1.58 -20.25
C PRO A 154 15.72 2.26 -21.61
N GLY A 155 14.70 1.84 -22.37
CA GLY A 155 14.31 2.47 -23.65
C GLY A 155 13.68 3.86 -23.51
N ILE A 156 13.31 4.28 -22.30
CA ILE A 156 12.72 5.60 -22.03
C ILE A 156 13.82 6.54 -21.53
N ILE A 157 14.15 7.54 -22.34
CA ILE A 157 15.12 8.59 -21.96
C ILE A 157 14.43 9.61 -21.07
N CYS A 158 15.00 9.84 -19.89
CA CYS A 158 14.48 10.77 -18.89
C CYS A 158 14.53 12.22 -19.40
N TYR A 159 13.43 12.94 -19.23
CA TYR A 159 13.22 14.35 -19.62
C TYR A 159 13.37 14.67 -21.12
N ALA A 160 13.63 13.67 -21.96
CA ALA A 160 13.75 13.84 -23.41
C ALA A 160 12.62 13.14 -24.18
N SER A 161 12.12 12.01 -23.68
CA SER A 161 11.02 11.27 -24.31
C SER A 161 9.65 11.80 -23.87
N ALA A 162 8.69 11.88 -24.80
CA ALA A 162 7.32 12.28 -24.48
C ALA A 162 6.67 11.36 -23.44
N GLN A 163 6.93 10.07 -23.53
CA GLN A 163 6.45 9.05 -22.59
C GLN A 163 6.93 9.33 -21.15
N HIS A 164 8.18 9.76 -20.97
CA HIS A 164 8.70 10.10 -19.64
C HIS A 164 7.97 11.30 -19.05
N VAL A 165 7.73 12.34 -19.86
CA VAL A 165 7.02 13.56 -19.43
C VAL A 165 5.59 13.24 -19.00
N GLU A 166 4.88 12.37 -19.73
CA GLU A 166 3.55 11.89 -19.37
C GLU A 166 3.58 11.13 -18.03
N MET A 167 4.55 10.22 -17.85
CA MET A 167 4.70 9.46 -16.60
C MET A 167 5.01 10.38 -15.42
N VAL A 168 5.87 11.38 -15.59
CA VAL A 168 6.17 12.39 -14.55
C VAL A 168 4.92 13.21 -14.20
N ALA A 169 4.11 13.60 -15.19
CA ALA A 169 2.86 14.30 -14.93
C ALA A 169 1.87 13.43 -14.12
N LEU A 170 1.76 12.15 -14.46
CA LEU A 170 0.96 11.17 -13.72
C LEU A 170 1.51 10.94 -12.30
N THR A 171 2.83 10.98 -12.11
CA THR A 171 3.45 10.89 -10.78
C THR A 171 2.99 12.02 -9.87
N LEU A 172 2.83 13.26 -10.37
CA LEU A 172 2.33 14.36 -9.54
C LEU A 172 0.94 14.04 -8.97
N LEU A 173 0.04 13.52 -9.81
CA LEU A 173 -1.29 13.08 -9.38
C LEU A 173 -1.20 11.90 -8.40
N GLY A 174 -0.32 10.93 -8.68
CA GLY A 174 -0.08 9.77 -7.83
C GLY A 174 0.45 10.15 -6.43
N VAL A 175 1.38 11.12 -6.35
CA VAL A 175 1.96 11.59 -5.07
C VAL A 175 0.88 12.26 -4.22
N LEU A 176 0.05 13.10 -4.84
CA LEU A 176 -1.06 13.74 -4.16
C LEU A 176 -2.10 12.72 -3.69
N ALA A 177 -2.49 11.78 -4.56
CA ALA A 177 -3.51 10.79 -4.28
C ALA A 177 -3.10 9.75 -3.23
N TYR A 178 -1.82 9.34 -3.21
CA TYR A 178 -1.34 8.28 -2.33
C TYR A 178 -0.54 8.82 -1.13
N PRO A 179 0.79 9.05 -1.20
CA PRO A 179 1.56 9.35 0.01
C PRO A 179 1.07 10.58 0.75
N VAL A 180 0.77 11.67 0.05
CA VAL A 180 0.30 12.92 0.68
C VAL A 180 -1.06 12.72 1.34
N THR A 181 -2.04 12.18 0.62
CA THR A 181 -3.39 11.98 1.18
C THR A 181 -3.38 11.00 2.34
N ILE A 182 -2.65 9.88 2.24
CA ILE A 182 -2.60 8.85 3.28
C ILE A 182 -1.95 9.40 4.55
N ILE A 183 -0.77 10.03 4.45
CA ILE A 183 -0.08 10.62 5.61
C ILE A 183 -0.95 11.71 6.24
N THR A 184 -1.52 12.60 5.43
CA THR A 184 -2.40 13.68 5.92
C THR A 184 -3.61 13.11 6.66
N TRP A 185 -4.27 12.11 6.08
CA TRP A 185 -5.46 11.49 6.65
C TRP A 185 -5.18 10.75 7.96
N ILE A 186 -4.10 9.95 8.00
CA ILE A 186 -3.67 9.23 9.21
C ILE A 186 -3.25 10.23 10.29
N GLY A 187 -2.38 11.18 9.95
CA GLY A 187 -1.90 12.20 10.90
C GLY A 187 -3.05 13.01 11.50
N TRP A 188 -3.98 13.48 10.68
CA TRP A 188 -5.16 14.19 11.16
C TRP A 188 -6.06 13.32 12.05
N THR A 189 -6.28 12.06 11.68
CA THR A 189 -7.09 11.13 12.48
C THR A 189 -6.44 10.86 13.84
N THR A 190 -5.12 10.66 13.87
CA THR A 190 -4.35 10.47 15.11
C THR A 190 -4.42 11.71 16.01
N LEU A 191 -4.24 12.91 15.45
CA LEU A 191 -4.33 14.16 16.22
C LEU A 191 -5.72 14.41 16.80
N LYS A 192 -6.78 14.03 16.07
CA LYS A 192 -8.18 14.20 16.53
C LYS A 192 -8.69 13.03 17.37
N TYR A 193 -7.93 11.95 17.51
CA TYR A 193 -8.30 10.77 18.31
C TYR A 193 -8.73 11.10 19.75
N PRO A 194 -7.93 11.81 20.58
CA PRO A 194 -8.29 12.05 21.98
C PRO A 194 -9.55 12.92 22.14
N SER A 195 -9.74 13.89 21.24
CA SER A 195 -10.94 14.74 21.25
C SER A 195 -12.20 13.97 20.81
N ARG A 196 -12.06 12.99 19.91
CA ARG A 196 -13.22 12.22 19.43
C ARG A 196 -13.63 11.10 20.36
N ILE A 197 -12.71 10.48 21.08
CA ILE A 197 -13.05 9.40 22.00
C ILE A 197 -13.87 9.91 23.20
N SER A 198 -13.65 11.14 23.65
CA SER A 198 -14.40 11.77 24.75
C SER A 198 -15.83 12.20 24.40
N THR A 199 -16.17 12.30 23.11
CA THR A 199 -17.49 12.79 22.64
C THR A 199 -18.59 11.72 22.60
N GLY A 200 -18.38 10.55 23.23
CA GLY A 200 -19.35 9.44 23.25
C GLY A 200 -19.44 8.63 21.95
N LYS A 201 -18.84 9.08 20.84
CA LYS A 201 -18.70 8.33 19.57
C LYS A 201 -17.40 7.54 19.47
N GLY A 202 -16.67 7.39 20.57
CA GLY A 202 -15.36 6.75 20.62
C GLY A 202 -15.35 5.32 20.09
N LEU A 203 -16.36 4.51 20.44
CA LEU A 203 -16.43 3.11 20.02
C LEU A 203 -16.53 2.96 18.49
N GLN A 204 -17.33 3.80 17.82
CA GLN A 204 -17.46 3.76 16.37
C GLN A 204 -16.14 4.18 15.68
N LEU A 205 -15.46 5.19 16.22
CA LEU A 205 -14.15 5.63 15.72
C LEU A 205 -13.13 4.50 15.84
N VAL A 206 -13.06 3.84 16.99
CA VAL A 206 -12.13 2.73 17.24
C VAL A 206 -12.44 1.54 16.32
N GLN A 207 -13.71 1.23 16.07
CA GLN A 207 -14.10 0.19 15.12
C GLN A 207 -13.71 0.52 13.67
N ARG A 208 -13.98 1.75 13.23
CA ARG A 208 -13.69 2.22 11.87
C ARG A 208 -12.19 2.29 11.58
N TYR A 209 -11.41 2.77 12.55
CA TYR A 209 -9.97 2.95 12.44
C TYR A 209 -9.19 1.87 13.18
N ARG A 210 -9.78 0.68 13.33
CA ARG A 210 -9.14 -0.45 14.02
C ARG A 210 -7.80 -0.80 13.37
N PHE A 211 -7.67 -0.71 12.05
CA PHE A 211 -6.40 -0.90 11.34
C PHE A 211 -5.27 0.03 11.83
N LEU A 212 -5.61 1.22 12.32
CA LEU A 212 -4.66 2.21 12.82
C LEU A 212 -4.43 2.05 14.33
N PHE A 213 -5.50 1.96 15.11
CA PHE A 213 -5.41 2.06 16.58
C PHE A 213 -5.30 0.72 17.32
N ASN A 214 -5.63 -0.41 16.68
CA ASN A 214 -5.65 -1.72 17.35
C ASN A 214 -4.28 -2.20 17.83
N ARG A 215 -3.19 -1.58 17.38
CA ARG A 215 -1.82 -1.87 17.82
C ARG A 215 -1.40 -1.08 19.07
N PHE A 216 -2.13 -0.04 19.44
CA PHE A 216 -1.76 0.85 20.53
C PHE A 216 -2.47 0.44 21.82
N HIS A 217 -1.71 0.27 22.89
CA HIS A 217 -2.25 -0.07 24.20
C HIS A 217 -2.67 1.20 24.96
N PRO A 218 -3.80 1.20 25.69
CA PRO A 218 -4.24 2.36 26.48
C PRO A 218 -3.26 2.80 27.58
N HIS A 219 -2.31 1.93 27.96
CA HIS A 219 -1.39 2.14 29.09
C HIS A 219 -0.02 2.71 28.69
N ALA A 220 0.25 2.88 27.40
CA ALA A 220 1.48 3.49 26.91
C ALA A 220 1.15 4.35 25.69
N TYR A 221 0.84 5.62 25.94
CA TYR A 221 0.76 6.64 24.90
C TYR A 221 2.19 6.97 24.45
N TYR A 222 2.47 6.90 23.15
CA TYR A 222 3.58 7.64 22.55
C TYR A 222 3.10 9.06 22.26
#